data_AF-A0A7W7KDH7-F1
#
_entry.id   AF-A0A7W7KDH7-F1
#
_cell.length_a   1.000
_cell.length_b   1.000
_cell.length_c   1.000
_cell.angle_alpha   90.00
_cell.angle_beta   90.00
_cell.angle_gamma   90.00
#
_symmetry.space_group_name_H-M   'P 1'
#
loop_
_entity.id
_entity.type
_entity.pdbx_description
1 polymer ?
#
loop_
_entity_poly.entity_id
_entity_poly.type
_entity_poly.pdbx_seq_one_letter_code
_entity_poly.pdbx_strand_id
1 'polypeptide(L)'
;MAGGIVSVGVTIALGVNGDGRREVLGLAIGALEAETFWTDFLRSLARRGLRRVKLVISDAHEGIKAAISRVFSATWQRCRLHFARNAMAKPGKSGRRVVSAFIATAYGDARGGQGQWRKVAHQPRPSAPS
;
A
#
# COMPACT_ATOMS: atom_id res chain seq x y z
N MET A 1 29.02 7.85 -23.50
CA MET A 1 28.19 6.96 -22.66
C MET A 1 26.80 6.93 -23.28
N ALA A 2 26.28 5.74 -23.64
CA ALA A 2 24.96 5.63 -24.24
C ALA A 2 23.88 5.94 -23.18
N GLY A 3 22.99 6.89 -23.48
CA GLY A 3 21.88 7.26 -22.59
C GLY A 3 20.77 6.22 -22.64
N GLY A 4 20.47 5.59 -21.51
CA GLY A 4 19.32 4.70 -21.37
C GLY A 4 18.09 5.45 -20.86
N ILE A 5 16.91 5.17 -21.42
CA ILE A 5 15.63 5.59 -20.84
C ILE A 5 15.32 4.63 -19.68
N VAL A 6 15.14 5.17 -18.48
CA VAL A 6 14.79 4.39 -17.28
C VAL A 6 13.46 4.85 -16.71
N SER A 7 12.65 3.89 -16.25
CA SER A 7 11.41 4.19 -15.54
C SER A 7 11.74 4.69 -14.13
N VAL A 8 11.17 5.84 -13.77
CA VAL A 8 11.27 6.42 -12.41
C VAL A 8 9.88 6.60 -11.84
N GLY A 9 9.77 6.46 -10.52
CA GLY A 9 8.50 6.69 -9.83
C GLY A 9 8.52 7.98 -9.02
N VAL A 10 7.37 8.65 -8.98
CA VAL A 10 7.13 9.78 -8.08
C VAL A 10 6.42 9.26 -6.83
N THR A 11 7.05 9.44 -5.68
CA THR A 11 6.50 9.13 -4.36
C THR A 11 5.96 10.40 -3.72
N ILE A 12 4.74 10.32 -3.19
CA ILE A 12 4.13 11.39 -2.39
C ILE A 12 3.70 10.80 -1.04
N ALA A 13 4.14 11.44 0.05
CA ALA A 13 3.63 11.16 1.38
C ALA A 13 2.49 12.13 1.72
N LEU A 14 1.31 11.59 1.94
CA LEU A 14 0.14 12.33 2.41
C LEU A 14 -0.13 11.96 3.87
N GLY A 15 -0.31 12.96 4.72
CA GLY A 15 -0.62 12.81 6.14
C GLY A 15 -2.02 13.29 6.46
N VAL A 16 -2.58 12.77 7.55
CA VAL A 16 -3.73 13.37 8.24
C VAL A 16 -3.27 13.75 9.64
N ASN A 17 -3.41 15.02 10.01
CA ASN A 17 -2.95 15.52 11.30
C ASN A 17 -3.99 15.31 12.41
N GLY A 18 -3.68 15.75 13.63
CA GLY A 18 -4.57 15.60 14.80
C GLY A 18 -5.93 16.31 14.66
N ASP A 19 -5.99 17.33 13.80
CA ASP A 19 -7.21 18.09 13.51
C ASP A 19 -8.01 17.47 12.34
N GLY A 20 -7.58 16.32 11.83
CA GLY A 20 -8.21 15.66 10.68
C GLY A 20 -7.89 16.31 9.33
N ARG A 21 -6.95 17.27 9.26
CA ARG A 21 -6.58 17.93 8.00
C ARG A 21 -5.57 17.10 7.21
N ARG A 22 -5.76 17.06 5.90
CA ARG A 22 -4.84 16.39 4.97
C ARG A 22 -3.72 17.33 4.55
N GLU A 23 -2.50 16.82 4.56
CA GLU A 23 -1.30 17.60 4.22
C GLU A 23 -0.34 16.77 3.36
N VAL A 24 0.35 17.45 2.43
CA VAL A 24 1.48 16.84 1.72
C VAL A 24 2.71 16.94 2.62
N LEU A 25 3.20 15.79 3.08
CA LEU A 25 4.36 15.72 3.98
C LEU A 25 5.68 15.75 3.19
N GLY A 26 5.69 15.25 1.96
CA GLY A 26 6.87 15.27 1.10
C GLY A 26 6.67 14.57 -0.23
N LEU A 27 7.59 14.84 -1.16
CA LEU A 27 7.67 14.25 -2.48
C LEU A 27 9.11 13.83 -2.75
N ALA A 28 9.30 12.71 -3.44
CA ALA A 28 10.60 12.27 -3.93
C ALA A 28 10.45 11.52 -5.25
N ILE A 29 11.47 11.61 -6.10
CA ILE A 29 11.56 10.87 -7.36
C ILE A 29 12.68 9.85 -7.21
N GLY A 30 12.43 8.59 -7.56
CA GLY A 30 13.47 7.57 -7.48
C GLY A 30 13.00 6.15 -7.82
N ALA A 31 13.90 5.21 -7.60
CA ALA A 31 13.65 3.79 -7.80
C ALA A 31 12.80 3.24 -6.65
N LEU A 32 11.49 3.07 -6.91
CA LEU A 32 10.49 2.71 -5.90
C LEU A 32 10.64 1.29 -5.33
N GLU A 33 11.47 0.43 -5.91
CA GLU A 33 11.69 -0.92 -5.40
C GLU A 33 12.85 -1.01 -4.40
N ALA A 34 13.67 0.04 -4.29
CA ALA A 34 14.83 0.03 -3.41
C ALA A 34 14.44 0.40 -1.96
N GLU A 35 14.80 -0.46 -1.01
CA GLU A 35 14.63 -0.18 0.43
C GLU A 35 15.40 1.06 0.89
N THR A 36 16.57 1.32 0.29
CA THR A 36 17.39 2.50 0.57
C THR A 36 16.66 3.79 0.23
N PHE A 37 16.01 3.86 -0.94
CA PHE A 37 15.17 4.99 -1.34
C PHE A 37 14.08 5.27 -0.31
N TRP A 38 13.32 4.24 0.12
CA TRP A 38 12.28 4.42 1.12
C TRP A 38 12.83 4.86 2.47
N THR A 39 13.93 4.27 2.91
CA THR A 39 14.56 4.61 4.20
C THR A 39 14.99 6.07 4.22
N ASP A 40 15.63 6.54 3.15
CA ASP A 40 16.09 7.92 3.04
C ASP A 40 14.92 8.90 2.92
N PHE A 41 13.88 8.56 2.16
CA PHE A 41 12.67 9.35 2.06
C PHE A 41 11.98 9.50 3.41
N LEU A 42 11.74 8.41 4.14
CA LEU A 42 11.08 8.46 5.45
C LEU A 42 11.95 9.16 6.49
N ARG A 43 13.28 8.97 6.47
CA ARG A 43 14.23 9.71 7.31
C ARG A 43 14.21 11.21 7.00
N SER A 44 14.05 11.60 5.75
CA SER A 44 13.86 13.01 5.37
C SER A 44 12.61 13.61 6.02
N LEU A 45 11.48 12.89 6.00
CA LEU A 45 10.26 13.32 6.70
C LEU A 45 10.52 13.49 8.21
N ALA A 46 11.18 12.50 8.82
CA ALA A 46 11.53 12.55 10.24
C ALA A 46 12.48 13.72 10.55
N ARG A 47 13.53 13.96 9.77
CA ARG A 47 14.44 15.09 10.01
C ARG A 47 13.73 16.44 9.95
N ARG A 48 12.69 16.58 9.13
CA ARG A 48 11.85 17.78 9.04
C ARG A 48 10.78 17.90 10.13
N GLY A 49 10.79 17.01 11.13
CA GLY A 49 9.93 17.11 12.31
C GLY A 49 8.71 16.20 12.31
N LEU A 50 8.54 15.32 11.31
CA LEU A 50 7.46 14.31 11.38
C LEU A 50 7.72 13.38 12.57
N ARG A 51 6.83 13.41 13.56
CA ARG A 51 6.93 12.65 14.82
C ARG A 51 5.59 12.02 15.15
N ARG A 52 5.61 11.04 16.06
CA ARG A 52 4.41 10.38 16.61
C ARG A 52 3.47 9.79 15.54
N VAL A 53 4.05 9.29 14.44
CA VAL A 53 3.30 8.58 13.38
C VAL A 53 2.63 7.36 14.00
N LYS A 54 1.30 7.27 13.92
CA LYS A 54 0.52 6.17 14.51
C LYS A 54 0.25 5.03 13.53
N LEU A 55 -0.01 5.39 12.28
CA LEU A 55 -0.37 4.46 11.21
C LEU A 55 0.34 4.88 9.93
N VAL A 56 0.98 3.93 9.26
CA VAL A 56 1.46 4.08 7.90
C VAL A 56 0.69 3.15 6.98
N ILE A 57 0.13 3.72 5.91
CA ILE A 57 -0.57 2.98 4.87
C ILE A 57 0.25 3.05 3.58
N SER A 58 0.70 1.91 3.08
CA SER A 58 1.48 1.82 1.84
C SER A 58 1.07 0.59 1.01
N ASP A 59 1.58 0.43 -0.22
CA ASP A 59 1.57 -0.92 -0.81
C ASP A 59 2.45 -1.88 0.01
N ALA A 60 2.29 -3.18 -0.21
CA ALA A 60 3.01 -4.25 0.48
C ALA A 60 4.35 -4.59 -0.16
N HIS A 61 5.01 -3.62 -0.79
CA HIS A 61 6.37 -3.81 -1.28
C HIS A 61 7.32 -4.00 -0.08
N GLU A 62 8.23 -4.97 -0.13
CA GLU A 62 9.05 -5.31 1.05
C GLU A 62 9.98 -4.16 1.45
N GLY A 63 10.52 -3.42 0.48
CA GLY A 63 11.40 -2.27 0.77
C GLY A 63 10.74 -1.17 1.60
N ILE A 64 9.47 -0.82 1.32
CA ILE A 64 8.77 0.21 2.11
C ILE A 64 8.38 -0.33 3.50
N LYS A 65 7.97 -1.60 3.60
CA LYS A 65 7.66 -2.24 4.89
C LYS A 65 8.87 -2.24 5.82
N ALA A 66 10.03 -2.66 5.31
CA ALA A 66 11.28 -2.66 6.05
C ALA A 66 11.71 -1.25 6.46
N ALA A 67 11.61 -0.27 5.55
CA ALA A 67 11.93 1.13 5.84
C ALA A 67 11.02 1.72 6.93
N ILE A 68 9.71 1.44 6.89
CA ILE A 68 8.76 1.90 7.91
C ILE A 68 9.15 1.36 9.29
N SER A 69 9.37 0.05 9.41
CA SER A 69 9.74 -0.59 10.68
C SER A 69 11.05 -0.06 11.26
N ARG A 70 11.96 0.45 10.42
CA ARG A 70 13.23 1.05 10.86
C ARG A 70 13.12 2.51 11.26
N VAL A 71 12.27 3.28 10.58
CA VAL A 71 12.20 4.74 10.77
C VAL A 71 11.11 5.14 11.76
N PHE A 72 10.01 4.39 11.84
CA PHE A 72 8.85 4.71 12.67
C PHE A 72 8.41 3.53 13.53
N SER A 73 8.10 3.81 14.79
CA SER A 73 7.33 2.91 15.66
C SER A 73 5.83 3.07 15.41
N ALA A 74 5.38 2.74 14.20
CA ALA A 74 4.00 2.90 13.75
C ALA A 74 3.38 1.56 13.38
N THR A 75 2.05 1.44 13.54
CA THR A 75 1.32 0.32 12.93
C THR A 75 1.38 0.43 11.42
N TRP A 76 1.62 -0.68 10.73
CA TRP A 76 1.56 -0.73 9.28
C TRP A 76 0.26 -1.39 8.80
N GLN A 77 -0.35 -0.82 7.77
CA GLN A 77 -1.49 -1.39 7.08
C GLN A 77 -1.26 -1.36 5.56
N ARG A 78 -1.57 -2.47 4.89
CA ARG A 78 -1.60 -2.48 3.42
C ARG A 78 -2.71 -1.54 2.89
N CYS A 79 -2.38 -0.76 1.87
CA CYS A 79 -3.32 0.07 1.14
C CYS A 79 -4.35 -0.82 0.42
N ARG A 80 -5.62 -0.62 0.75
CA ARG A 80 -6.76 -1.36 0.18
C ARG A 80 -6.89 -1.14 -1.33
N LEU A 81 -6.62 0.10 -1.78
CA LEU A 81 -6.68 0.46 -3.19
C LEU A 81 -5.61 -0.26 -4.02
N HIS A 82 -4.35 -0.24 -3.58
CA HIS A 82 -3.28 -0.98 -4.26
C HIS A 82 -3.51 -2.48 -4.22
N PHE A 83 -3.97 -3.02 -3.08
CA PHE A 83 -4.35 -4.42 -3.01
C PHE A 83 -5.43 -4.79 -4.04
N ALA A 84 -6.51 -4.00 -4.13
CA ALA A 84 -7.59 -4.26 -5.07
C ALA A 84 -7.11 -4.19 -6.53
N ARG A 85 -6.30 -3.19 -6.89
CA ARG A 85 -5.68 -3.08 -8.22
C ARG A 85 -4.81 -4.30 -8.53
N ASN A 86 -3.92 -4.68 -7.63
CA ASN A 86 -3.02 -5.81 -7.80
C ASN A 86 -3.78 -7.14 -7.91
N ALA A 87 -4.87 -7.30 -7.16
CA ALA A 87 -5.73 -8.49 -7.22
C ALA A 87 -6.51 -8.57 -8.54
N MET A 88 -7.05 -7.45 -9.03
CA MET A 88 -7.83 -7.36 -10.28
C MET A 88 -6.98 -7.50 -11.54
N ALA A 89 -5.67 -7.30 -11.46
CA ALA A 89 -4.75 -7.45 -12.57
C ALA A 89 -4.49 -8.92 -12.96
N LYS A 90 -4.68 -9.87 -12.04
CA LYS A 90 -4.36 -11.29 -12.24
C LYS A 90 -5.40 -12.11 -13.02
N PRO A 91 -6.72 -11.99 -12.77
CA PRO A 91 -7.71 -12.84 -13.46
C PRO A 91 -8.06 -12.35 -14.87
N GLY A 92 -8.52 -13.27 -15.72
CA GLY A 92 -9.19 -12.96 -16.99
C GLY A 92 -10.56 -12.29 -16.79
N LYS A 93 -11.23 -11.90 -17.90
CA LYS A 93 -12.48 -11.08 -17.87
C LYS A 93 -13.56 -11.64 -16.92
N SER A 94 -13.83 -12.94 -16.95
CA SER A 94 -14.84 -13.57 -16.08
C SER A 94 -14.42 -13.60 -14.61
N GLY A 95 -13.14 -13.85 -14.33
CA GLY A 95 -12.60 -13.89 -12.96
C GLY A 95 -12.54 -12.51 -12.29
N ARG A 96 -12.46 -11.40 -13.06
CA ARG A 96 -12.49 -10.04 -12.51
C ARG A 96 -13.78 -9.73 -11.75
N ARG A 97 -14.94 -10.19 -12.24
CA ARG A 97 -16.22 -10.00 -11.55
C ARG A 97 -16.23 -10.68 -10.17
N VAL A 98 -15.74 -11.92 -10.14
CA VAL A 98 -15.63 -12.72 -8.91
C VAL A 98 -14.67 -12.08 -7.90
N VAL A 99 -13.46 -11.69 -8.34
CA VAL A 99 -12.46 -11.03 -7.48
C VAL A 99 -12.98 -9.70 -6.95
N SER A 100 -13.67 -8.91 -7.77
CA SER A 100 -14.28 -7.65 -7.35
C SER A 100 -15.33 -7.85 -6.26
N ALA A 101 -16.19 -8.88 -6.40
CA ALA A 101 -17.19 -9.20 -5.39
C ALA A 101 -16.53 -9.58 -4.05
N PHE A 102 -15.50 -10.43 -4.07
CA PHE A 102 -14.77 -10.79 -2.86
C PHE A 102 -14.09 -9.60 -2.17
N ILE A 103 -13.48 -8.70 -2.93
CA ILE A 103 -12.87 -7.48 -2.40
C ILE A 103 -13.93 -6.58 -1.77
N ALA A 104 -15.07 -6.40 -2.44
CA ALA A 104 -16.17 -5.59 -1.94
C ALA A 104 -16.76 -6.18 -0.66
N THR A 105 -17.00 -7.49 -0.61
CA THR A 105 -17.43 -8.20 0.59
C THR A 105 -16.43 -8.00 1.72
N ALA A 106 -15.15 -8.24 1.47
CA ALA A 106 -14.17 -8.21 2.53
C ALA A 106 -13.97 -6.79 3.10
N TYR A 107 -14.04 -5.73 2.27
CA TYR A 107 -13.91 -4.33 2.73
C TYR A 107 -15.23 -3.65 3.09
N GLY A 108 -16.38 -4.30 2.86
CA GLY A 108 -17.71 -3.70 2.93
C GLY A 108 -18.20 -3.34 4.33
N ASP A 109 -17.56 -3.84 5.38
CA ASP A 109 -17.92 -3.51 6.76
C ASP A 109 -16.84 -2.63 7.44
N ALA A 110 -17.17 -1.34 7.60
CA ALA A 110 -16.33 -0.37 8.28
C ALA A 110 -16.36 -0.51 9.82
N ARG A 111 -17.28 -1.30 10.39
CA ARG A 111 -17.42 -1.49 11.86
C ARG A 111 -17.03 -2.89 12.34
N GLY A 112 -16.99 -3.91 11.46
CA GLY A 112 -16.71 -5.32 11.81
C GLY A 112 -15.55 -5.99 11.05
N GLY A 113 -14.67 -5.20 10.42
CA GLY A 113 -13.74 -5.63 9.38
C GLY A 113 -12.58 -6.58 9.76
N GLN A 114 -12.58 -7.34 10.86
CA GLN A 114 -11.57 -8.41 11.08
C GLN A 114 -12.12 -9.82 10.78
N GLY A 115 -13.40 -10.09 11.11
CA GLY A 115 -13.98 -11.44 10.97
C GLY A 115 -14.27 -11.85 9.52
N GLN A 116 -14.61 -10.89 8.67
CA GLN A 116 -15.02 -11.14 7.29
C GLN A 116 -13.84 -11.47 6.35
N TRP A 117 -12.66 -10.88 6.59
CA TRP A 117 -11.44 -11.15 5.80
C TRP A 117 -11.00 -12.60 5.87
N ARG A 118 -10.92 -13.17 7.08
CA ARG A 118 -10.52 -14.56 7.26
C ARG A 118 -11.42 -15.51 6.48
N LYS A 119 -12.74 -15.28 6.49
CA LYS A 119 -13.70 -16.11 5.76
C LYS A 119 -13.49 -16.05 4.24
N VAL A 120 -13.20 -14.87 3.69
CA VAL A 120 -12.98 -14.67 2.25
C VAL A 120 -11.60 -15.18 1.81
N ALA A 121 -10.55 -14.94 2.59
CA ALA A 121 -9.18 -15.32 2.23
C ALA A 121 -8.96 -16.84 2.16
N HIS A 122 -9.74 -17.61 2.91
CA HIS A 122 -9.66 -19.08 2.95
C HIS A 122 -10.62 -19.77 1.97
N GLN A 123 -11.41 -19.04 1.19
CA GLN A 123 -12.27 -19.67 0.19
C GLN A 123 -11.41 -20.21 -0.98
N PRO A 124 -11.58 -21.50 -1.35
CA PRO A 124 -10.89 -22.04 -2.51
C PRO A 124 -11.28 -21.24 -3.76
N ARG A 125 -10.30 -21.01 -4.64
CA ARG A 125 -10.58 -20.39 -5.94
C ARG A 125 -11.58 -21.28 -6.68
N PRO A 126 -12.67 -20.73 -7.24
CA PRO A 126 -13.51 -21.52 -8.13
C PRO A 126 -12.65 -22.02 -9.29
N SER A 127 -12.70 -23.33 -9.52
CA SER A 127 -12.05 -23.96 -10.67
C SER A 127 -12.55 -23.29 -11.94
N ALA A 128 -11.62 -22.87 -12.79
CA ALA A 128 -11.98 -22.38 -14.12
C ALA A 128 -12.66 -23.52 -14.88
N PRO A 129 -13.81 -23.29 -15.54
CA PRO A 129 -14.39 -24.31 -16.41
C PRO A 129 -13.39 -24.61 -17.53
N SER A 130 -13.13 -25.91 -17.71
CA SER A 130 -12.37 -26.51 -18.81
C SER A 130 -12.96 -26.19 -20.17
#